data_AF-A0A846C4E4-F1
#
_entry.id   AF-A0A846C4E4-F1
#
_cell.length_a   1.000
_cell.length_b   1.000
_cell.length_c   1.000
_cell.angle_alpha   90.00
_cell.angle_beta   90.00
_cell.angle_gamma   90.00
#
_symmetry.space_group_name_H-M   'P 1'
#
loop_
_entity.id
_entity.type
_entity.pdbx_description
1 polymer ?
#
loop_
_entity_poly.entity_id
_entity_poly.type
_entity_poly.pdbx_seq_one_letter_code
_entity_poly.pdbx_strand_id
1 'polypeptide(L)' 'YMFRESQVMILTKIDLLPYVQFDVNRCIEYAKQVNPQIQIFQVSAISGEGLNNWYEWLKS' A
#
# COMPACT_ATOMS: atom_id res chain seq x y z
N TYR A 1 4.33 11.86 -11.94
CA TYR A 1 3.96 12.73 -10.81
C TYR A 1 3.34 11.95 -9.67
N MET A 2 2.25 11.21 -9.89
CA MET A 2 1.51 10.47 -8.84
C MET A 2 2.40 9.82 -7.75
N PHE A 3 3.24 8.82 -8.07
CA PHE A 3 4.09 8.19 -7.03
C PHE A 3 5.31 9.00 -6.60
N ARG A 4 5.83 9.89 -7.46
CA ARG A 4 7.06 10.65 -7.18
C ARG A 4 6.85 11.72 -6.11
N GLU A 5 5.66 12.33 -6.07
CA GLU A 5 5.32 13.39 -5.11
C GLU A 5 4.53 12.87 -3.91
N SER A 6 3.92 11.68 -4.00
CA SER A 6 3.17 11.09 -2.89
C SER A 6 4.09 10.61 -1.78
N GLN A 7 3.78 11.02 -0.55
CA GLN A 7 4.43 10.51 0.67
C GLN A 7 3.98 9.08 0.99
N VAL A 8 2.76 8.70 0.57
CA VAL A 8 2.13 7.42 0.90
C VAL A 8 1.49 6.77 -0.33
N MET A 9 1.60 5.44 -0.42
CA MET A 9 0.80 4.58 -1.28
C MET A 9 -0.06 3.64 -0.42
N ILE A 10 -1.36 3.55 -0.72
CA ILE A 10 -2.26 2.56 -0.13
C ILE A 10 -2.50 1.45 -1.14
N LEU A 11 -1.96 0.27 -0.88
CA LEU A 11 -2.30 -0.95 -1.61
C LEU A 11 -3.54 -1.58 -0.98
N THR A 12 -4.70 -1.28 -1.57
CA THR A 12 -6.01 -1.74 -1.07
C THR A 12 -6.43 -3.09 -1.64
N LYS A 13 -7.50 -3.66 -1.08
CA LYS A 13 -8.13 -4.92 -1.50
C LYS A 13 -7.20 -6.14 -1.42
N ILE A 14 -6.32 -6.18 -0.42
CA ILE A 14 -5.41 -7.32 -0.23
C ILE A 14 -6.15 -8.64 0.09
N ASP A 15 -7.41 -8.56 0.51
CA ASP A 15 -8.31 -9.72 0.62
C ASP A 15 -8.52 -10.45 -0.72
N LEU A 16 -8.22 -9.80 -1.86
CA LEU A 16 -8.32 -10.42 -3.17
C LEU A 16 -7.09 -11.24 -3.56
N LEU A 17 -5.96 -11.15 -2.85
CA LEU A 17 -4.71 -11.83 -3.21
C LEU A 17 -4.84 -13.35 -3.43
N PRO A 18 -5.69 -14.10 -2.70
CA PRO A 18 -5.92 -15.52 -3.00
C PRO A 18 -6.63 -15.77 -4.34
N TYR A 19 -7.30 -14.76 -4.90
CA TYR A 19 -8.18 -14.88 -6.08
C TYR A 19 -7.61 -14.21 -7.33
N VAL A 20 -6.52 -13.44 -7.21
CA VAL A 20 -5.89 -12.73 -8.32
C VAL A 20 -4.39 -13.01 -8.38
N GLN A 21 -3.84 -13.04 -9.59
CA GLN A 21 -2.39 -13.16 -9.79
C GLN A 21 -1.75 -11.78 -9.63
N PHE A 22 -1.52 -11.35 -8.39
CA PHE A 22 -0.87 -10.09 -8.08
C PHE A 22 0.33 -10.30 -7.16
N ASP A 23 1.51 -9.89 -7.61
CA ASP A 23 2.74 -9.95 -6.83
C ASP A 23 2.94 -8.64 -6.05
N VAL A 24 2.64 -8.71 -4.76
CA VAL A 24 2.77 -7.59 -3.82
C VAL A 24 4.21 -7.12 -3.71
N ASN A 25 5.18 -8.04 -3.64
CA ASN A 25 6.59 -7.69 -3.45
C ASN A 25 7.11 -6.93 -4.67
N ARG A 26 6.80 -7.43 -5.87
CA ARG A 26 7.16 -6.75 -7.12
C ARG A 26 6.51 -5.38 -7.25
N CYS A 27 5.24 -5.23 -6.83
CA CYS A 27 4.56 -3.94 -6.80
C CYS A 27 5.29 -2.94 -5.86
N ILE A 28 5.67 -3.38 -4.67
CA ILE A 28 6.40 -2.58 -3.68
C ILE A 28 7.77 -2.15 -4.22
N GLU A 29 8.51 -3.08 -4.84
CA GLU A 29 9.81 -2.78 -5.47
C GLU A 29 9.69 -1.69 -6.53
N TYR A 30 8.68 -1.79 -7.41
CA TYR A 30 8.44 -0.78 -8.43
C TYR A 30 8.05 0.57 -7.86
N ALA A 31 7.20 0.61 -6.82
CA ALA A 31 6.88 1.87 -6.13
C ALA A 31 8.15 2.52 -5.57
N LYS A 32 9.02 1.75 -4.93
CA LYS A 32 10.28 2.23 -4.35
C LYS A 32 11.32 2.65 -5.38
N GLN A 33 11.34 2.04 -6.56
CA GLN A 33 12.19 2.49 -7.68
C GLN A 33 11.79 3.90 -8.15
N VAL A 34 10.49 4.23 -8.11
CA VAL A 34 9.99 5.55 -8.49
C VAL A 34 10.15 6.57 -7.37
N ASN A 35 9.89 6.17 -6.12
CA ASN A 35 10.04 7.00 -4.94
C ASN A 35 10.58 6.14 -3.77
N PRO A 36 11.89 6.20 -3.48
CA PRO A 36 12.50 5.40 -2.42
C PRO A 36 11.99 5.71 -1.01
N GLN A 37 11.39 6.90 -0.81
CA GLN A 37 10.87 7.35 0.49
C GLN A 37 9.38 7.08 0.68
N ILE A 38 8.69 6.52 -0.32
CA ILE A 38 7.25 6.28 -0.23
C ILE A 38 6.94 5.27 0.87
N GLN A 39 6.05 5.64 1.79
CA GLN A 39 5.51 4.72 2.79
C GLN A 39 4.33 3.96 2.19
N ILE A 40 4.25 2.66 2.45
CA ILE A 40 3.27 1.78 1.80
C ILE A 40 2.43 1.10 2.88
N PHE A 41 1.10 1.25 2.78
CA PHE A 41 0.15 0.52 3.61
C PHE A 41 -0.59 -0.51 2.77
N GLN A 42 -0.55 -1.76 3.21
CA GLN A 42 -1.37 -2.83 2.65
C GLN A 42 -2.64 -2.93 3.47
N VAL A 43 -3.81 -2.81 2.82
CA VAL A 43 -5.08 -2.73 3.53
C VAL A 43 -6.19 -3.54 2.86
N SER A 44 -7.14 -4.02 3.68
CA SER A 44 -8.45 -4.47 3.22
C SER A 44 -9.54 -3.70 3.96
N ALA A 45 -10.44 -3.07 3.21
CA ALA A 45 -11.62 -2.44 3.78
C ALA A 45 -12.69 -3.46 4.21
N ILE A 46 -12.60 -4.72 3.75
CA ILE A 46 -13.55 -5.78 4.07
C ILE A 46 -13.16 -6.47 5.38
N SER A 47 -11.91 -6.92 5.49
CA SER A 47 -11.43 -7.59 6.71
C SER A 47 -10.97 -6.62 7.79
N GLY A 48 -10.71 -5.36 7.43
CA GLY A 48 -10.11 -4.36 8.31
C GLY A 48 -8.59 -4.47 8.45
N GLU A 49 -7.96 -5.44 7.77
CA GLU A 49 -6.53 -5.65 7.82
C GLU A 49 -5.77 -4.38 7.40
N GLY A 50 -4.74 -4.03 8.17
CA GLY A 50 -3.85 -2.90 7.89
C GLY A 50 -4.44 -1.50 8.11
N LEU A 51 -5.76 -1.35 8.29
CA LEU A 51 -6.41 -0.04 8.43
C LEU A 51 -5.94 0.72 9.67
N ASN A 52 -5.76 0.03 10.81
CA ASN A 52 -5.31 0.70 12.04
C ASN A 52 -3.95 1.37 11.87
N ASN A 53 -2.98 0.71 11.23
CA ASN A 53 -1.66 1.28 10.99
C ASN A 53 -1.73 2.52 10.09
N TRP A 54 -2.60 2.48 9.09
CA TRP A 54 -2.85 3.63 8.22
C TRP A 54 -3.52 4.78 9.00
N TYR A 55 -4.50 4.49 9.85
CA TYR A 55 -5.19 5.50 10.66
C TYR A 55 -4.27 6.15 11.69
N GLU A 56 -3.37 5.40 12.32
CA GLU A 56 -2.40 5.96 13.26
C GLU A 56 -1.41 6.89 12.54
N TRP A 57 -1.00 6.56 11.31
CA TRP A 57 -0.19 7.47 10.50
C TRP A 57 -0.93 8.77 10.15
N LEU A 58 -2.24 8.72 9.86
CA LEU A 58 -3.01 9.94 9.59
C LEU A 58 -3.12 10.88 10.80
N LYS A 59 -2.96 10.36 12.02
CA LYS A 59 -3.02 11.15 13.26
C LYS A 59 -1.65 11.70 13.68
N SER A 60 -0.57 11.31 13.00
CA SER A 60 0.82 11.68 13.34
C SER A 60 1.28 13.01 12.73
#